data_AF-A0AAW0FP51-F1
#
_entry.id   AF-A0AAW0FP51-F1
#
_cell.length_a   1.000
_cell.length_b   1.000
_cell.length_c   1.000
_cell.angle_alpha   90.00
_cell.angle_beta   90.00
_cell.angle_gamma   90.00
#
_symmetry.space_group_name_H-M   'P 1'
#
loop_
_entity.id
_entity.type
_entity.pdbx_description
1 polymer ?
#
loop_
_entity_poly.entity_id
_entity_poly.type
_entity_poly.pdbx_seq_one_letter_code
_entity_poly.pdbx_strand_id
1 'polypeptide(L)'
;MDVAHTRPSYQDKQGRLVPARFDTVLISIVDESDCESVGVSRYRVAQVRAVFSIASRHQQLLSDIVIPQHLAYVEWFTTFPALPHPHHGMYKVSRAFKNGIRHATIIPVDKIFSSIMHFPRFGPIAPRRA
;
A
#
# COMPACT_ATOMS: atom_id res chain seq x y z
N MET A 1 -16.36 -5.37 8.68
CA MET A 1 -15.62 -5.45 7.41
C MET A 1 -14.65 -4.30 7.35
N ASP A 2 -13.45 -4.54 6.81
CA ASP A 2 -12.39 -3.55 6.68
C ASP A 2 -12.53 -2.78 5.35
N VAL A 3 -12.20 -1.50 5.31
CA VAL A 3 -12.39 -0.63 4.13
C VAL A 3 -11.14 0.23 3.93
N ALA A 4 -10.54 0.14 2.74
CA ALA A 4 -9.43 1.00 2.32
C ALA A 4 -9.92 2.05 1.32
N HIS A 5 -9.64 3.33 1.61
CA HIS A 5 -10.00 4.45 0.75
C HIS A 5 -8.85 4.91 -0.13
N THR A 6 -9.18 5.18 -1.39
CA THR A 6 -8.32 5.90 -2.33
C THR A 6 -9.12 7.05 -2.93
N ARG A 7 -8.76 8.28 -2.57
CA ARG A 7 -9.41 9.49 -3.08
C ARG A 7 -8.35 10.53 -3.41
N PRO A 8 -8.20 10.92 -4.67
CA PRO A 8 -7.38 12.08 -5.00
C PRO A 8 -7.98 13.35 -4.40
N SER A 9 -7.17 14.40 -4.30
CA SER A 9 -7.65 15.72 -3.90
C SER A 9 -8.65 16.25 -4.92
N TYR A 10 -9.72 16.86 -4.46
CA TYR A 10 -10.72 17.47 -5.32
C TYR A 10 -11.33 18.71 -4.65
N GLN A 11 -12.00 19.56 -5.44
CA GLN A 11 -12.78 20.67 -4.91
C GLN A 11 -14.23 20.22 -4.71
N ASP A 12 -14.78 20.46 -3.53
CA ASP A 12 -16.18 20.18 -3.27
C ASP A 12 -17.10 21.18 -4.01
N LYS A 13 -18.42 20.95 -3.94
CA LYS A 13 -19.43 21.83 -4.54
C LYS A 13 -19.42 23.26 -3.97
N GLN A 14 -18.72 23.48 -2.87
CA GLN A 14 -18.61 24.76 -2.17
C GLN A 14 -17.23 25.41 -2.39
N GLY A 15 -16.42 24.88 -3.31
CA GLY A 15 -15.09 25.38 -3.65
C GLY A 15 -14.00 25.08 -2.62
N ARG A 16 -14.26 24.24 -1.62
CA ARG A 16 -13.27 23.87 -0.60
C ARG A 16 -12.36 22.77 -1.14
N LEU A 17 -11.06 22.90 -0.88
CA LEU A 17 -10.09 21.87 -1.23
C LEU A 17 -10.22 20.69 -0.25
N VAL A 18 -10.67 19.55 -0.76
CA VAL A 18 -10.65 18.29 -0.03
C VAL A 18 -9.29 17.63 -0.25
N PRO A 19 -8.49 17.41 0.81
CA PRO A 19 -7.18 16.79 0.67
C PRO A 19 -7.29 15.34 0.20
N ALA A 20 -6.27 14.88 -0.50
CA ALA A 20 -6.22 13.51 -0.97
C ALA A 20 -6.10 12.53 0.22
N ARG A 21 -6.87 11.44 0.18
CA ARG A 21 -6.84 10.36 1.18
C ARG A 21 -6.41 9.07 0.52
N PHE A 22 -5.29 8.52 1.00
CA PHE A 22 -4.73 7.28 0.50
C PHE A 22 -4.37 6.40 1.69
N ASP A 23 -5.21 5.40 1.92
CA ASP A 23 -5.05 4.49 3.05
C ASP A 23 -3.87 3.52 2.81
N THR A 24 -3.29 3.07 3.91
CA THR A 24 -2.18 2.12 3.94
C THR A 24 -2.69 0.72 4.22
N VAL A 25 -2.12 -0.25 3.52
CA VAL A 25 -2.55 -1.64 3.53
C VAL A 25 -1.35 -2.58 3.70
N LEU A 26 -1.65 -3.75 4.24
CA LEU A 26 -0.74 -4.88 4.33
C LEU A 26 -1.03 -5.83 3.16
N ILE A 27 0.01 -6.18 2.41
CA ILE A 27 -0.10 -7.03 1.21
C ILE A 27 0.71 -8.30 1.42
N SER A 28 0.15 -9.46 1.04
CA SER A 28 0.88 -10.72 1.02
C SER A 28 1.86 -10.73 -0.15
N ILE A 29 3.15 -10.94 0.13
CA ILE A 29 4.20 -11.04 -0.90
C ILE A 29 4.58 -12.48 -1.21
N VAL A 30 4.06 -13.43 -0.44
CA VAL A 30 4.38 -14.85 -0.54
C VAL A 30 3.21 -15.56 -1.20
N ASP A 31 3.51 -16.45 -2.14
CA ASP A 31 2.52 -17.30 -2.78
C ASP A 31 2.15 -18.45 -1.83
N GLU A 32 0.93 -18.99 -1.95
CA GLU A 32 0.36 -19.92 -0.96
C GLU A 32 1.19 -21.19 -0.69
N SER A 33 2.13 -21.52 -1.58
CA SER A 33 3.03 -22.68 -1.48
C SER A 33 4.25 -22.48 -0.57
N ASP A 34 4.61 -21.25 -0.24
CA ASP A 34 5.86 -20.93 0.47
C ASP A 34 5.63 -20.86 1.98
N CYS A 35 5.66 -22.02 2.63
CA CYS A 35 5.45 -22.20 4.07
C CYS A 35 6.60 -21.69 4.96
N GLU A 36 7.74 -21.28 4.39
CA GLU A 36 8.94 -20.92 5.17
C GLU A 36 8.89 -19.51 5.79
N SER A 37 8.00 -18.66 5.30
CA SER A 37 7.90 -17.27 5.73
C SER A 37 6.98 -17.12 6.96
N VAL A 38 7.61 -17.01 8.14
CA VAL A 38 6.90 -16.89 9.42
C VAL A 38 6.67 -15.42 9.81
N GLY A 39 5.45 -15.10 10.26
CA GLY A 39 5.11 -13.82 10.88
C GLY A 39 4.91 -12.67 9.89
N VAL A 40 5.40 -11.47 10.23
CA VAL A 40 5.22 -10.27 9.38
C VAL A 40 6.09 -10.28 8.12
N SER A 41 7.08 -11.18 8.04
CA SER A 41 8.00 -11.30 6.91
C SER A 41 7.31 -11.64 5.59
N ARG A 42 6.18 -12.35 5.66
CA ARG A 42 5.34 -12.70 4.50
C ARG A 42 4.53 -11.53 3.95
N TYR A 43 4.56 -10.39 4.63
CA TYR A 43 3.80 -9.22 4.27
C TYR A 43 4.68 -8.02 3.97
N ARG A 44 4.13 -7.11 3.18
CA ARG A 44 4.72 -5.81 2.93
C ARG A 44 3.67 -4.72 2.98
N VAL A 45 4.08 -3.57 3.51
CA VAL A 45 3.23 -2.39 3.61
C VAL A 45 3.25 -1.60 2.31
N ALA A 46 2.08 -1.16 1.85
CA ALA A 46 1.96 -0.20 0.77
C ALA A 46 0.85 0.83 1.02
N GLN A 47 0.93 1.95 0.32
CA GLN A 47 -0.15 2.95 0.23
C GLN A 47 -0.90 2.75 -1.08
N VAL A 48 -2.22 2.57 -1.02
CA VAL A 48 -3.04 2.40 -2.22
C VAL A 48 -3.32 3.78 -2.82
N ARG A 49 -3.07 3.95 -4.12
CA ARG A 49 -3.32 5.23 -4.83
C ARG A 49 -4.54 5.17 -5.72
N ALA A 50 -4.80 4.03 -6.33
CA ALA A 50 -5.93 3.83 -7.21
C ALA A 50 -6.35 2.36 -7.19
N VAL A 51 -7.65 2.14 -7.32
CA VAL A 51 -8.24 0.81 -7.56
C VAL A 51 -8.99 0.88 -8.88
N PHE A 52 -8.73 -0.05 -9.79
CA PHE A 52 -9.26 -0.03 -11.14
C PHE A 52 -9.41 -1.44 -11.71
N SER A 53 -10.14 -1.54 -12.82
CA SER A 53 -10.30 -2.77 -13.59
C SER A 53 -9.93 -2.48 -15.05
N ILE A 54 -9.26 -3.44 -15.69
CA ILE A 54 -8.93 -3.33 -17.11
C ILE A 54 -10.16 -3.76 -17.91
N ALA A 55 -10.65 -2.89 -18.79
CA ALA A 55 -11.82 -3.21 -19.62
C ALA A 55 -11.51 -4.40 -20.55
N SER A 56 -12.47 -5.30 -20.75
CA SER A 56 -12.29 -6.58 -21.47
C SER A 56 -11.70 -6.42 -22.86
N ARG A 57 -12.05 -5.35 -23.58
CA ARG A 57 -11.48 -5.03 -24.91
C ARG A 57 -9.96 -4.85 -24.92
N HIS A 58 -9.36 -4.40 -23.81
CA HIS A 58 -7.92 -4.21 -23.69
C HIS A 58 -7.22 -5.43 -23.09
N GLN A 59 -7.97 -6.37 -22.50
CA GLN A 59 -7.40 -7.61 -21.96
C GLN A 59 -6.82 -8.49 -23.08
N GLN A 60 -7.38 -8.41 -24.29
CA GLN A 60 -6.87 -9.11 -25.47
C GLN A 60 -5.45 -8.69 -25.87
N LEU A 61 -5.01 -7.48 -25.48
CA LEU A 61 -3.64 -7.01 -25.72
C LEU A 61 -2.61 -7.59 -24.74
N LEU A 62 -3.09 -8.26 -23.69
CA LEU A 62 -2.30 -8.82 -22.60
C LEU A 62 -2.45 -10.36 -22.57
N SER A 63 -2.67 -10.94 -23.76
CA SER A 63 -3.19 -12.29 -24.03
C SER A 63 -2.49 -13.46 -23.33
N ASP A 64 -1.28 -13.26 -22.82
CA ASP A 64 -0.49 -14.30 -22.16
C ASP A 64 -0.67 -14.31 -20.63
N ILE A 65 -1.47 -13.40 -20.06
CA ILE A 65 -1.63 -13.23 -18.61
C ILE A 65 -3.11 -13.28 -18.21
N VAL A 66 -3.43 -14.14 -17.26
CA VAL A 66 -4.74 -14.11 -16.57
C VAL A 66 -4.79 -12.86 -15.70
N ILE A 67 -5.57 -11.86 -16.10
CA ILE A 67 -5.70 -10.58 -15.40
C ILE A 67 -6.80 -10.69 -14.35
N PRO A 68 -6.50 -10.44 -13.07
CA PRO A 68 -7.52 -10.34 -12.03
C PRO A 68 -8.52 -9.22 -12.30
N GLN A 69 -9.77 -9.43 -11.89
CA GLN A 69 -10.85 -8.48 -12.15
C GLN A 69 -10.60 -7.08 -11.57
N HIS A 70 -10.01 -7.02 -10.38
CA HIS A 70 -9.70 -5.77 -9.69
C HIS A 70 -8.20 -5.67 -9.39
N LEU A 71 -7.63 -4.54 -9.78
CA LEU A 71 -6.23 -4.20 -9.61
C LEU A 71 -6.09 -2.96 -8.74
N ALA A 72 -4.98 -2.86 -8.03
CA ALA A 72 -4.61 -1.72 -7.23
C ALA A 72 -3.23 -1.21 -7.64
N TYR A 73 -3.12 0.09 -7.87
CA TYR A 73 -1.82 0.77 -7.94
C TYR A 73 -1.39 1.12 -6.53
N VAL A 74 -0.23 0.61 -6.12
CA VAL A 74 0.28 0.77 -4.76
C VAL A 74 1.69 1.35 -4.78
N GLU A 75 1.98 2.21 -3.80
CA GLU A 75 3.32 2.70 -3.51
C GLU A 75 3.88 1.97 -2.30
N TRP A 76 5.03 1.32 -2.45
CA TRP A 76 5.62 0.48 -1.43
C TRP A 76 6.32 1.26 -0.31
N PHE A 77 6.26 0.68 0.88
CA PHE A 77 7.21 0.96 1.94
C PHE A 77 8.37 -0.05 1.91
N THR A 78 9.40 0.21 2.70
CA THR A 78 10.50 -0.73 2.97
C THR A 78 9.95 -2.03 3.56
N THR A 79 10.67 -3.13 3.35
CA THR A 79 10.36 -4.40 4.03
C THR A 79 10.47 -4.22 5.54
N PHE A 80 9.78 -5.10 6.28
CA PHE A 80 9.91 -5.11 7.73
C PHE A 80 11.34 -5.51 8.14
N PRO A 81 11.95 -4.82 9.12
CA PRO A 81 13.20 -5.29 9.70
C PRO A 81 12.98 -6.64 10.41
N ALA A 82 14.06 -7.43 10.54
CA ALA A 82 13.99 -8.76 11.16
C ALA A 82 13.44 -8.70 12.60
N LEU A 83 13.75 -7.64 13.35
CA LEU A 83 13.30 -7.45 14.72
C LEU A 83 12.45 -6.19 14.85
N PRO A 84 11.35 -6.23 15.61
CA PRO A 84 10.60 -5.05 15.98
C PRO A 84 11.39 -4.18 16.96
N HIS A 85 10.93 -2.95 17.18
CA HIS A 85 11.52 -2.10 18.21
C HIS A 85 11.32 -2.70 19.61
N PRO A 86 12.35 -2.77 20.47
CA PRO A 86 12.31 -3.52 21.72
C PRO A 86 11.30 -2.97 22.75
N HIS A 87 11.09 -1.66 22.77
CA HIS A 87 10.24 -1.03 23.79
C HIS A 87 8.74 -1.05 23.48
N HIS A 88 8.35 -1.07 22.19
CA HIS A 88 6.95 -0.90 21.80
C HIS A 88 6.48 -1.94 20.77
N GLY A 89 7.33 -2.88 20.35
CA GLY A 89 6.96 -3.97 19.45
C GLY A 89 6.57 -3.57 18.03
N MET A 90 6.71 -2.30 17.64
CA MET A 90 6.32 -1.82 16.30
C MET A 90 7.50 -1.92 15.34
N TYR A 91 7.19 -2.21 14.08
CA TYR A 91 8.16 -2.25 13.00
C TYR A 91 8.30 -0.88 12.34
N LYS A 92 9.55 -0.45 12.14
CA LYS A 92 9.84 0.79 11.41
C LYS A 92 9.78 0.51 9.92
N VAL A 93 8.90 1.22 9.22
CA VAL A 93 8.82 1.23 7.76
C VAL A 93 9.04 2.65 7.23
N SER A 94 9.63 2.78 6.04
CA SER A 94 9.85 4.06 5.35
C SER A 94 9.38 3.95 3.90
N ARG A 95 9.13 5.06 3.20
CA ARG A 95 8.78 5.00 1.78
C ARG A 95 9.92 4.35 0.99
N ALA A 96 9.59 3.38 0.12
CA ALA A 96 10.58 2.75 -0.75
C ALA A 96 10.77 3.56 -2.03
N PHE A 97 12.03 3.67 -2.47
CA PHE A 97 12.40 4.35 -3.71
C PHE A 97 13.20 3.40 -4.60
N LYS A 98 13.00 3.53 -5.92
CA LYS A 98 13.79 2.86 -6.95
C LYS A 98 14.19 3.92 -7.96
N ASN A 99 15.50 4.10 -8.18
CA ASN A 99 16.07 5.11 -9.08
C ASN A 99 15.54 6.54 -8.79
N GLY A 100 15.42 6.90 -7.51
CA GLY A 100 14.96 8.24 -7.10
C GLY A 100 13.45 8.47 -7.16
N ILE A 101 12.67 7.52 -7.69
CA ILE A 101 11.21 7.61 -7.80
C ILE A 101 10.57 6.67 -6.77
N ARG A 102 9.34 6.98 -6.33
CA ARG A 102 8.58 6.08 -5.44
C ARG A 102 8.46 4.70 -6.09
N HIS A 103 8.83 3.67 -5.33
CA HIS A 103 8.69 2.31 -5.81
C HIS A 103 7.20 1.96 -5.79
N ALA A 104 6.61 1.82 -6.97
CA ALA A 104 5.21 1.49 -7.14
C ALA A 104 5.01 0.30 -8.06
N THR A 105 3.96 -0.47 -7.82
CA THR A 105 3.57 -1.60 -8.67
C THR A 105 2.05 -1.70 -8.76
N ILE A 106 1.56 -2.42 -9.77
CA ILE A 106 0.17 -2.83 -9.85
C ILE A 106 0.08 -4.23 -9.25
N ILE A 107 -0.86 -4.42 -8.32
CA ILE A 107 -1.14 -5.71 -7.72
C ILE A 107 -2.60 -6.09 -7.90
N PRO A 108 -2.92 -7.40 -7.89
CA PRO A 108 -4.27 -7.88 -7.67
C PRO A 108 -4.80 -7.43 -6.30
N VAL A 109 -6.09 -7.08 -6.21
CA VAL A 109 -6.72 -6.62 -4.95
C VAL A 109 -6.82 -7.76 -3.93
N ASP A 110 -6.94 -9.01 -4.37
CA ASP A 110 -6.96 -10.20 -3.50
C ASP A 110 -5.67 -10.41 -2.70
N LYS A 111 -4.53 -9.85 -3.14
CA LYS A 111 -3.28 -9.85 -2.37
C LYS A 111 -3.31 -8.88 -1.18
N ILE A 112 -4.30 -7.98 -1.10
CA ILE A 112 -4.46 -7.07 0.04
C ILE A 112 -5.07 -7.85 1.21
N PHE A 113 -4.31 -7.98 2.30
CA PHE A 113 -4.72 -8.71 3.48
C PHE A 113 -5.61 -7.86 4.41
N SER A 114 -5.17 -6.63 4.72
CA SER A 114 -5.92 -5.72 5.59
C SER A 114 -5.45 -4.27 5.43
N SER A 115 -6.26 -3.31 5.85
CA SER A 115 -5.81 -1.95 6.15
C SER A 115 -4.94 -1.95 7.41
N ILE A 116 -4.05 -0.97 7.50
CA ILE A 116 -3.20 -0.76 8.69
C ILE A 116 -3.07 0.72 9.01
N MET A 117 -2.92 1.01 10.31
CA MET A 117 -2.65 2.34 10.81
C MET A 117 -1.14 2.55 11.01
N HIS A 118 -0.63 3.71 10.60
CA HIS A 118 0.74 4.11 10.86
C HIS A 118 0.80 5.08 12.03
N PHE A 119 1.74 4.85 12.94
CA PHE A 119 2.11 5.82 13.96
C PHE A 119 3.33 6.61 13.48
N PRO A 120 3.22 7.95 13.35
CA PRO A 120 4.37 8.76 12.96
C PRO A 120 5.49 8.65 13.98
N ARG A 121 6.68 8.26 13.53
CA ARG A 121 7.89 8.36 14.34
C ARG A 121 8.50 9.73 14.13
N PHE A 122 8.19 10.64 15.03
CA PHE A 122 8.83 11.94 15.07
C PHE A 122 10.30 11.78 15.54
N GLY A 123 11.19 12.63 15.01
CA GLY A 123 12.52 12.79 15.58
C GLY A 123 12.46 13.48 16.95
N PRO A 124 13.60 13.98 17.46
CA PRO A 124 13.66 14.69 18.75
C PRO A 124 12.68 15.86 18.84
N ILE A 125 12.31 16.43 17.69
CA ILE A 125 11.36 17.53 17.57
C ILE A 125 10.21 17.07 16.68
N ALA A 126 9.00 17.01 17.24
CA ALA A 126 7.79 16.85 16.46
C ALA A 126 7.44 18.19 15.78
N PRO A 127 7.13 18.22 14.47
CA PRO A 127 6.65 19.43 13.80
C PRO A 127 5.36 19.90 14.47
N ARG A 128 5.33 21.16 14.93
CA ARG A 128 4.19 21.73 15.69
C ARG A 128 3.05 22.25 14.81
N ARG A 129 3.17 22.16 13.48
CA ARG A 129 2.14 22.60 12.53
C ARG A 129 1.93 21.53 11.45
N ALA A 130 0.67 21.19 11.22
CA ALA A 130 0.17 20.36 10.14
C ALA A 130 -0.76 21.20 9.27
#